data_AF-A0A7X8V9N5-F1
#
_entry.id   AF-A0A7X8V9N5-F1
#
_cell.length_a   1.000
_cell.length_b   1.000
_cell.length_c   1.000
_cell.angle_alpha   90.00
_cell.angle_beta   90.00
_cell.angle_gamma   90.00
#
_symmetry.space_group_name_H-M   'P 1'
#
loop_
_entity.id
_entity.type
_entity.pdbx_description
1 polymer ?
#
loop_
_entity_poly.entity_id
_entity_poly.type
_entity_poly.pdbx_seq_one_letter_code
_entity_poly.pdbx_strand_id
1 'polypeptide(L)'
;MGLNQIYKNNGNNDTKVVKNTSFLLKVKYYQNHSIQGTIQWIEKRKTVCFRSLMELILLLKEAAFGNIEARTWDGYEGLIEEVVRVNRPTGSDSRGGNP
;
A
#
# COMPACT_ATOMS: atom_id res chain seq x y z
N MET A 1 -50.06 6.15 -4.17
CA MET A 1 -49.15 7.20 -3.68
C MET A 1 -48.59 6.72 -2.35
N GLY A 2 -47.27 6.53 -2.24
CA GLY A 2 -46.62 6.04 -1.01
C GLY A 2 -45.57 4.97 -1.28
N LEU A 3 -44.50 5.35 -1.98
CA LEU A 3 -43.30 4.54 -2.16
C LEU A 3 -42.38 4.67 -0.92
N ASN A 4 -41.63 3.59 -0.68
CA ASN A 4 -40.34 3.53 0.00
C ASN A 4 -40.34 3.52 1.54
N GLN A 5 -40.27 2.31 2.09
CA GLN A 5 -39.50 2.09 3.32
C GLN A 5 -38.02 2.40 3.02
N ILE A 6 -37.60 3.51 3.62
CA ILE A 6 -36.31 4.18 3.52
C ILE A 6 -35.22 3.33 4.17
N TYR A 7 -34.21 2.99 3.35
CA TYR A 7 -32.81 2.68 3.67
C TYR A 7 -32.52 1.81 4.91
N LYS A 8 -32.27 0.51 4.68
CA LYS A 8 -31.28 -0.23 5.45
C LYS A 8 -29.88 0.23 5.02
N ASN A 9 -29.34 1.26 5.68
CA ASN A 9 -27.93 1.56 5.55
C ASN A 9 -27.17 0.56 6.43
N ASN A 10 -26.66 -0.48 5.80
CA ASN A 10 -25.76 -1.45 6.42
C ASN A 10 -24.45 -0.72 6.69
N GLY A 11 -24.36 -0.12 7.87
CA GLY A 11 -23.15 0.51 8.38
C GLY A 11 -22.11 -0.56 8.69
N ASN A 12 -21.54 -1.16 7.63
CA ASN A 12 -20.22 -1.75 7.70
C ASN A 12 -19.23 -0.59 7.82
N ASN A 13 -19.21 0.03 9.00
CA ASN A 13 -18.01 0.65 9.50
C ASN A 13 -17.06 -0.52 9.73
N ASP A 14 -16.42 -0.97 8.64
CA ASP A 14 -15.10 -1.58 8.71
C ASP A 14 -14.21 -0.52 9.33
N THR A 15 -14.36 -0.35 10.65
CA THR A 15 -13.39 0.24 11.53
C THR A 15 -12.23 -0.68 11.32
N LYS A 16 -11.40 -0.36 10.33
CA LYS A 16 -10.12 -1.00 10.10
C LYS A 16 -9.46 -0.84 11.44
N VAL A 17 -9.54 -1.89 12.26
CA VAL A 17 -8.86 -1.96 13.54
C VAL A 17 -7.43 -1.73 13.14
N VAL A 18 -6.93 -0.52 13.39
CA VAL A 18 -5.53 -0.18 13.19
C VAL A 18 -4.83 -1.12 14.13
N LYS A 19 -4.47 -2.30 13.61
CA LYS A 19 -3.85 -3.37 14.37
C LYS A 19 -2.67 -2.70 15.03
N ASN A 20 -2.74 -2.62 16.35
CA ASN A 20 -1.77 -2.04 17.27
C ASN A 20 -0.38 -2.10 16.62
N THR A 21 0.01 -0.99 15.98
CA THR A 21 1.34 -0.78 15.40
C THR A 21 1.73 0.65 15.72
N SER A 22 1.60 1.01 17.00
CA SER A 22 2.01 2.32 17.49
C SER A 22 3.51 2.31 17.76
N PHE A 23 4.19 3.33 17.28
CA PHE A 23 5.61 3.53 17.52
C PHE A 23 5.89 4.95 17.98
N LEU A 24 6.90 5.09 18.84
CA LEU A 24 7.43 6.36 19.29
C LEU A 24 8.72 6.65 18.51
N LEU A 25 8.75 7.75 17.77
CA LEU A 25 9.93 8.22 17.06
C LEU A 25 10.59 9.36 17.84
N LYS A 26 11.86 9.19 18.20
CA LYS A 26 12.69 10.24 18.82
C LYS A 26 13.82 10.61 17.88
N VAL A 27 13.70 11.77 17.25
CA VAL A 27 14.78 12.37 16.47
C VAL A 27 15.78 13.00 17.45
N LYS A 28 17.06 12.59 17.35
CA LYS A 28 18.14 13.08 18.22
C LYS A 28 19.01 14.10 17.51
N TYR A 29 19.34 13.86 16.24
CA TYR A 29 20.28 14.68 15.50
C TYR A 29 19.83 14.87 14.06
N TYR A 30 20.12 16.06 13.53
CA TYR A 30 20.08 16.36 12.12
C TYR A 30 21.44 16.94 11.72
N GLN A 31 22.29 16.12 11.11
CA GLN A 31 23.66 16.49 10.73
C GLN A 31 23.98 15.89 9.37
N ASN A 32 24.73 16.60 8.54
CA ASN A 32 25.13 16.15 7.19
C ASN A 32 23.93 15.68 6.35
N HIS A 33 22.80 16.40 6.42
CA HIS A 33 21.53 16.03 5.78
C HIS A 33 20.97 14.64 6.17
N SER A 34 21.47 14.03 7.25
CA SER A 34 20.99 12.76 7.78
C SER A 34 20.24 12.96 9.10
N ILE A 35 19.04 12.38 9.18
CA ILE A 35 18.24 12.31 10.41
C ILE A 35 18.67 11.06 11.17
N GLN A 36 18.98 11.23 12.47
CA GLN A 36 19.39 10.14 13.34
C GLN A 36 18.57 10.16 14.63
N GLY A 37 18.30 8.98 15.18
CA GLY A 37 17.43 8.89 16.34
C GLY A 37 17.16 7.46 16.78
N THR A 38 16.05 7.30 17.47
CA THR A 38 15.56 6.00 17.93
C THR A 38 14.08 5.86 17.62
N ILE A 39 13.67 4.67 17.24
CA ILE A 39 12.28 4.27 17.10
C ILE A 39 11.98 3.18 18.14
N GLN A 40 10.83 3.28 18.81
CA GLN A 40 10.38 2.34 19.82
C GLN A 40 8.99 1.81 19.47
N TRP A 41 8.83 0.50 19.46
CA TRP A 41 7.56 -0.18 19.19
C TRP A 41 6.85 -0.38 20.52
N ILE A 42 5.69 0.24 20.68
CA ILE A 42 4.98 0.23 21.97
C ILE A 42 4.50 -1.17 22.32
N GLU A 43 3.98 -1.95 21.35
CA GLU A 43 3.55 -3.32 21.64
C GLU A 43 4.72 -4.27 21.89
N LYS A 44 5.79 -4.16 21.11
CA LYS A 44 6.92 -5.10 21.16
C LYS A 44 7.95 -4.74 22.23
N ARG A 45 7.82 -3.57 22.87
CA ARG A 45 8.82 -2.95 23.77
C ARG A 45 10.24 -2.97 23.18
N LYS A 46 10.35 -2.99 21.84
CA LYS A 46 11.62 -3.01 21.11
C LYS A 46 12.01 -1.58 20.85
N THR A 47 13.28 -1.24 21.07
CA THR A 47 13.84 0.08 20.73
C THR A 47 15.04 -0.14 19.83
N VAL A 48 15.07 0.55 18.69
CA VAL A 48 16.15 0.45 17.69
C VAL A 48 16.65 1.84 17.34
N CYS A 49 17.96 2.00 17.21
CA CYS A 49 18.57 3.22 16.73
C CYS A 49 18.59 3.23 15.20
N PHE A 50 18.35 4.38 14.58
CA PHE A 50 18.52 4.59 13.15
C PHE A 50 19.56 5.69 12.90
N ARG A 51 20.37 5.50 11.86
CA ARG A 51 21.50 6.36 11.45
C ARG A 51 21.21 7.18 10.19
N SER A 52 20.06 6.92 9.55
CA SER A 52 19.56 7.68 8.41
C SER A 52 18.05 7.54 8.24
N LEU A 53 17.46 8.39 7.40
CA LEU A 53 16.06 8.27 6.99
C LEU A 53 15.78 6.94 6.27
N MET A 54 16.72 6.44 5.47
CA MET A 54 16.56 5.17 4.76
C MET A 54 16.49 3.99 5.72
N GLU A 55 17.36 3.95 6.73
CA GLU A 55 17.26 2.92 7.79
C GLU A 55 15.92 2.98 8.51
N LEU A 56 15.41 4.17 8.82
CA LEU A 56 14.08 4.32 9.42
C LEU A 56 12.98 3.74 8.51
N ILE A 57 13.01 4.03 7.21
CA ILE A 57 12.03 3.50 6.25
C ILE A 57 12.13 1.97 6.16
N LEU A 58 13.34 1.40 6.16
CA LEU A 58 13.54 -0.05 6.14
C LEU A 58 12.98 -0.72 7.40
N LEU A 59 13.22 -0.13 8.58
CA LEU A 59 12.64 -0.61 9.85
C LEU A 59 11.11 -0.56 9.85
N LEU A 60 10.52 0.50 9.27
CA LEU A 60 9.07 0.62 9.13
C LEU A 60 8.52 -0.40 8.11
N LYS A 61 9.21 -0.62 6.99
CA LYS A 61 8.84 -1.64 6.00
C LYS A 61 8.84 -3.03 6.63
N GLU A 62 9.91 -3.40 7.33
CA GLU A 62 10.02 -4.67 8.05
C GLU A 62 8.88 -4.82 9.07
N ALA A 63 8.56 -3.76 9.81
CA ALA A 63 7.50 -3.79 10.81
C ALA A 63 6.08 -3.90 10.21
N ALA A 64 5.83 -3.23 9.08
CA ALA A 64 4.51 -3.15 8.47
C ALA A 64 4.17 -4.36 7.57
N PHE A 65 5.15 -4.83 6.78
CA PHE A 65 4.93 -5.86 5.76
C PHE A 65 5.69 -7.16 6.05
N GLY A 66 6.58 -7.20 7.05
CA GLY A 66 7.46 -8.34 7.27
C GLY A 66 8.35 -8.57 6.04
N ASN A 67 8.48 -9.84 5.61
CA ASN A 67 9.22 -10.21 4.40
C ASN A 67 8.36 -10.16 3.12
N ILE A 68 7.21 -9.50 3.16
CA ILE A 68 6.33 -9.36 1.99
C ILE A 68 6.77 -8.13 1.21
N GLU A 69 6.97 -8.27 -0.10
CA GLU A 69 7.31 -7.14 -0.96
C GLU A 69 6.15 -6.15 -1.03
N ALA A 70 6.34 -5.00 -0.38
CA ALA A 70 5.30 -3.98 -0.19
C ALA A 70 4.93 -3.16 -1.45
N ARG A 71 5.48 -3.49 -2.62
CA ARG A 71 5.06 -2.93 -3.92
C ARG A 71 5.78 -3.67 -5.05
N THR A 72 5.00 -4.25 -5.96
CA THR A 72 5.46 -4.79 -7.25
C THR A 72 5.25 -3.72 -8.32
N TRP A 73 6.29 -3.40 -9.10
CA TRP A 73 6.19 -2.44 -10.21
C TRP A 73 5.31 -2.95 -11.36
N ASP A 74 5.08 -4.26 -11.40
CA ASP A 74 4.31 -5.03 -12.38
C ASP A 74 2.95 -5.49 -11.85
N GLY A 75 2.53 -5.02 -10.67
CA GLY A 75 1.21 -5.31 -10.13
C GLY A 75 0.12 -4.75 -11.05
N TYR A 76 -0.92 -5.55 -11.31
CA TYR A 76 -2.08 -5.11 -12.08
C TYR A 76 -2.92 -4.03 -11.36
N GLU A 77 -2.61 -3.75 -10.09
CA GLU A 77 -3.28 -2.76 -9.26
C GLU A 77 -2.86 -1.33 -9.69
N GLY A 78 -3.76 -0.65 -10.39
CA GLY A 78 -3.53 0.72 -10.88
C GLY A 78 -3.15 0.81 -12.35
N LEU A 79 -3.24 -0.27 -13.13
CA LEU A 79 -3.11 -0.19 -14.58
C LEU A 79 -4.23 0.68 -15.18
N ILE A 80 -3.83 1.64 -16.01
CA ILE A 80 -4.74 2.45 -16.80
C ILE A 80 -5.42 1.51 -17.81
N GLU A 81 -6.74 1.45 -17.78
CA GLU A 81 -7.55 0.52 -18.60
C GLU A 81 -7.18 0.60 -20.08
N GLU A 82 -6.83 1.79 -20.57
CA GLU A 82 -6.42 2.08 -21.94
C GLU A 82 -5.12 1.37 -22.35
N VAL A 83 -4.11 1.30 -21.47
CA VAL A 83 -2.84 0.59 -21.72
C VAL A 83 -3.08 -0.92 -21.84
N VAL A 84 -4.06 -1.45 -21.09
CA VAL A 84 -4.46 -2.86 -21.18
C VAL A 84 -5.16 -3.16 -22.51
N ARG A 85 -5.90 -2.20 -23.09
CA ARG A 85 -6.60 -2.40 -24.37
C ARG A 85 -5.65 -2.50 -25.57
N VAL A 86 -4.47 -1.87 -25.51
CA VAL A 86 -3.47 -1.85 -26.60
C VAL A 86 -2.78 -3.21 -26.81
N ASN A 87 -2.68 -4.05 -25.77
CA ASN A 87 -2.05 -5.37 -25.87
C ASN A 87 -3.00 -6.51 -26.31
N ARG A 88 -4.24 -6.20 -26.70
CA ARG A 88 -5.08 -7.19 -27.37
C ARG A 88 -4.64 -7.26 -28.83
N PRO A 89 -4.22 -8.44 -29.36
CA PRO A 89 -3.89 -8.55 -30.78
C PRO A 89 -5.14 -8.25 -31.61
N THR A 90 -5.23 -7.02 -32.11
CA THR A 90 -6.16 -6.63 -33.16
C THR A 90 -5.65 -7.26 -34.45
N GLY A 91 -6.17 -8.44 -34.78
CA GLY A 91 -5.75 -9.15 -35.98
C GLY A 91 -6.32 -10.55 -36.08
N SER A 92 -7.65 -10.70 -36.03
CA SER A 92 -8.28 -11.82 -36.71
C SER A 92 -8.25 -11.51 -38.21
N ASP A 93 -7.13 -11.78 -38.86
CA ASP A 93 -7.04 -11.81 -40.32
C ASP A 93 -7.81 -13.03 -40.81
N SER A 94 -9.13 -12.89 -40.90
CA SER A 94 -10.01 -13.79 -41.63
C SER A 94 -9.80 -13.58 -43.14
N ARG A 95 -8.66 -14.01 -43.67
CA ARG A 95 -8.51 -14.28 -45.11
C ARG A 95 -8.90 -15.72 -45.39
N GLY A 96 -10.20 -15.95 -45.51
CA GLY A 96 -10.77 -17.23 -45.94
C GLY A 96 -12.24 -17.06 -46.32
N GLY A 97 -12.51 -17.01 -47.63
CA GLY A 97 -13.85 -16.90 -48.25
C GLY A 97 -14.01 -15.54 -48.94
N ASN A 98 -14.37 -15.41 -50.22
CA ASN A 98 -15.02 -16.24 -51.25
C ASN A 98 -14.87 -15.47 -52.61
N PRO A 99 -15.19 -15.95 -53.83
CA PRO A 99 -15.88 -17.16 -54.30
C PRO A 99 -15.05 -18.19 -55.06
#